data_AF-A0A1I7B7T6-F1
#
_entry.id   AF-A0A1I7B7T6-F1
#
_cell.length_a   1.000
_cell.length_b   1.000
_cell.length_c   1.000
_cell.angle_alpha   90.00
_cell.angle_beta   90.00
_cell.angle_gamma   90.00
#
_symmetry.space_group_name_H-M   'P 1'
#
loop_
_entity.id
_entity.type
_entity.pdbx_description
1 polymer ?
#
loop_
_entity_poly.entity_id
_entity_poly.type
_entity_poly.pdbx_seq_one_letter_code
_entity_poly.pdbx_strand_id
1 'polypeptide(L)'
;MGSAKREERLDKERQSLEAAYLDALILALRDCVGGRWGLFGQDKQTLPANLQERFLPESVKRLERIGAELVSIRETLGFSDLFAPMQRLIELQSESGPNRLGEPRLAQKLLDELTG
;
A
#
# COMPACT_ATOMS: atom_id res chain seq x y z
N MET A 1 30.22 -8.03 18.59
CA MET A 1 29.02 -7.35 19.16
C MET A 1 28.55 -6.17 18.29
N GLY A 2 28.46 -6.35 16.96
CA GLY A 2 28.07 -5.27 16.03
C GLY A 2 26.74 -5.49 15.31
N SER A 3 26.35 -6.75 15.09
CA SER A 3 25.14 -7.12 14.35
C SER A 3 23.87 -6.86 15.17
N ALA A 4 23.82 -7.33 16.42
CA ALA A 4 22.62 -7.21 17.27
C ALA A 4 22.12 -5.76 17.45
N LYS A 5 23.03 -4.78 17.52
CA LYS A 5 22.66 -3.36 17.67
C LYS A 5 22.20 -2.71 16.36
N ARG A 6 22.60 -3.28 15.21
CA ARG A 6 22.12 -2.86 13.88
C ARG A 6 20.76 -3.46 13.59
N GLU A 7 20.58 -4.74 13.90
CA GLU A 7 19.31 -5.45 13.78
C GLU A 7 18.22 -4.78 14.62
N GLU A 8 18.50 -4.41 15.87
CA GLU A 8 17.52 -3.71 16.71
C GLU A 8 17.12 -2.33 16.17
N ARG A 9 18.04 -1.60 15.51
CA ARG A 9 17.70 -0.33 14.86
C ARG A 9 16.81 -0.54 13.65
N LEU A 10 17.17 -1.50 12.80
CA LEU A 10 16.39 -1.84 11.62
C LEU A 10 15.00 -2.35 11.99
N ASP A 11 14.86 -3.11 13.08
CA ASP A 11 13.55 -3.54 13.57
C ASP A 11 12.70 -2.36 14.06
N LYS A 12 13.29 -1.39 14.79
CA LYS A 12 12.58 -0.16 15.18
C LYS A 12 12.17 0.69 13.98
N GLU A 13 13.03 0.78 12.97
CA GLU A 13 12.73 1.46 11.69
C GLU A 13 11.59 0.73 10.96
N ARG A 14 11.65 -0.60 10.86
CA ARG A 14 10.59 -1.44 10.28
C ARG A 14 9.25 -1.17 10.95
N GLN A 15 9.19 -1.23 12.29
CA GLN A 15 7.95 -0.97 13.04
C GLN A 15 7.41 0.44 12.78
N SER A 16 8.30 1.44 12.72
CA SER A 16 7.91 2.82 12.43
C SER A 16 7.37 2.99 11.00
N LEU A 17 8.00 2.33 10.03
CA LEU A 17 7.56 2.30 8.64
C LEU A 17 6.24 1.54 8.47
N GLU A 18 6.03 0.44 9.19
CA GLU A 18 4.76 -0.31 9.19
C GLU A 18 3.60 0.54 9.69
N ALA A 19 3.81 1.27 10.78
CA ALA A 19 2.82 2.20 11.31
C ALA A 19 2.54 3.35 10.31
N ALA A 20 3.59 3.95 9.74
CA ALA A 20 3.45 5.00 8.73
C ALA A 20 2.78 4.49 7.44
N TYR A 21 3.05 3.24 7.04
CA TYR A 21 2.42 2.60 5.89
C TYR A 21 0.94 2.38 6.13
N LEU A 22 0.56 1.88 7.30
CA LEU A 22 -0.85 1.70 7.68
C LEU A 22 -1.62 3.01 7.67
N ASP A 23 -1.06 4.07 8.26
CA ASP A 23 -1.70 5.40 8.26
C ASP A 23 -1.87 5.94 6.82
N ALA A 24 -0.82 5.85 6.00
CA ALA A 24 -0.88 6.23 4.60
C ALA A 24 -1.89 5.40 3.80
N LEU A 25 -2.01 4.10 4.10
CA LEU A 25 -2.93 3.18 3.45
C LEU A 25 -4.37 3.55 3.78
N ILE A 26 -4.66 3.77 5.06
CA ILE A 26 -5.98 4.21 5.54
C ILE A 26 -6.37 5.54 4.87
N LEU A 27 -5.44 6.49 4.80
CA LEU A 27 -5.68 7.77 4.11
C LEU A 27 -5.98 7.56 2.62
N ALA A 28 -5.19 6.76 1.92
CA ALA A 28 -5.42 6.45 0.50
C ALA A 28 -6.75 5.72 0.26
N LEU A 29 -7.13 4.81 1.16
CA LEU A 29 -8.40 4.09 1.09
C LEU A 29 -9.59 5.04 1.30
N ARG A 30 -9.53 5.93 2.30
CA ARG A 30 -10.56 6.95 2.53
C ARG A 30 -10.71 7.89 1.33
N ASP A 31 -9.59 8.23 0.70
CA ASP A 31 -9.56 9.03 -0.52
C ASP A 31 -10.29 8.34 -1.68
N CYS A 32 -10.02 7.05 -1.84
CA CYS A 32 -10.64 6.19 -2.84
C CYS A 32 -12.14 6.03 -2.61
N VAL A 33 -12.57 5.83 -1.36
CA VAL A 33 -13.99 5.83 -0.96
C VAL A 33 -14.66 7.18 -1.28
N GLY A 34 -13.93 8.28 -1.10
CA GLY A 34 -14.37 9.64 -1.42
C GLY A 34 -14.40 10.00 -2.90
N GLY A 35 -14.02 9.08 -3.80
CA GLY A 35 -14.07 9.28 -5.25
C GLY A 35 -12.75 9.66 -5.92
N ARG A 36 -11.62 9.63 -5.20
CA ARG A 36 -10.28 9.79 -5.79
C ARG A 36 -9.67 8.43 -6.11
N TRP A 37 -9.84 8.01 -7.36
CA TRP A 37 -9.44 6.70 -7.86
C TRP A 37 -7.95 6.66 -8.27
N GLY A 38 -7.38 5.45 -8.35
CA GLY A 38 -5.97 5.25 -8.72
C GLY A 38 -5.21 4.31 -7.79
N LEU A 39 -5.79 3.93 -6.65
CA LEU A 39 -5.19 2.96 -5.72
C LEU A 39 -5.26 1.52 -6.25
N PHE A 40 -6.34 1.14 -6.95
CA PHE A 40 -6.50 -0.22 -7.48
C PHE A 40 -6.22 -0.33 -8.97
N GLY A 41 -5.96 0.80 -9.63
CA GLY A 41 -5.59 0.85 -11.04
C GLY A 41 -6.68 0.36 -11.99
N GLN A 42 -7.95 0.48 -11.62
CA GLN A 42 -9.06 0.08 -12.51
C GLN A 42 -9.25 1.10 -13.64
N ASP A 43 -8.90 2.36 -13.40
CA ASP A 43 -8.93 3.44 -14.40
C ASP A 43 -7.73 3.40 -15.38
N LYS A 44 -6.79 2.45 -15.23
CA LYS A 44 -5.55 2.35 -16.04
C LYS A 44 -5.81 2.12 -17.54
N GLN A 45 -7.04 1.80 -17.95
CA GLN A 45 -7.38 1.50 -19.33
C GLN A 45 -7.54 2.77 -20.20
N THR A 46 -7.74 3.95 -19.61
CA THR A 46 -8.07 5.18 -20.35
C THR A 46 -6.89 6.14 -20.55
N LEU A 47 -5.83 6.05 -19.73
CA LEU A 47 -4.66 6.94 -19.79
C LEU A 47 -3.37 6.14 -20.03
N PRO A 48 -2.38 6.66 -20.79
CA PRO A 48 -1.07 6.02 -20.93
C PRO A 48 -0.35 6.00 -19.57
N ALA A 49 0.39 4.91 -19.28
CA ALA A 49 1.07 4.67 -17.99
C ALA A 49 1.86 5.89 -17.47
N ASN A 50 2.54 6.61 -18.36
CA ASN A 50 3.34 7.80 -18.04
C ASN A 50 2.51 8.98 -17.50
N LEU A 51 1.22 9.07 -17.86
CA LEU A 51 0.29 10.07 -17.33
C LEU A 51 -0.41 9.58 -16.08
N GLN A 52 -0.64 8.28 -15.93
CA GLN A 52 -1.25 7.70 -14.74
C GLN A 52 -0.46 8.09 -13.47
N GLU A 53 0.86 7.92 -13.47
CA GLU A 53 1.72 8.35 -12.35
C GLU A 53 1.56 9.83 -12.01
N ARG A 54 1.29 10.67 -13.01
CA ARG A 54 1.10 12.10 -12.81
C ARG A 54 -0.24 12.42 -12.15
N PHE A 55 -1.30 11.71 -12.51
CA PHE A 55 -2.65 11.86 -11.96
C PHE A 55 -2.92 11.07 -10.68
N LEU A 56 -2.01 10.18 -10.26
CA LEU A 56 -2.14 9.50 -8.98
C LEU A 56 -2.21 10.51 -7.83
N PRO A 57 -3.19 10.35 -6.91
CA PRO A 57 -3.30 11.20 -5.75
C PRO A 57 -2.05 11.08 -4.87
N GLU A 58 -1.68 12.18 -4.20
CA GLU A 58 -0.47 12.23 -3.38
C GLU A 58 -0.47 11.18 -2.27
N SER A 59 -1.65 10.81 -1.75
CA SER A 59 -1.83 9.74 -0.77
C SER A 59 -1.31 8.39 -1.29
N VAL A 60 -1.59 8.05 -2.55
CA VAL A 60 -1.13 6.79 -3.18
C VAL A 60 0.37 6.85 -3.45
N LYS A 61 0.88 7.99 -3.95
CA LYS A 61 2.34 8.18 -4.14
C LYS A 61 3.11 8.02 -2.84
N ARG A 62 2.58 8.60 -1.75
CA ARG A 62 3.17 8.49 -0.42
C ARG A 62 3.14 7.04 0.07
N LEU A 63 2.02 6.34 -0.13
CA LEU A 63 1.87 4.93 0.21
C LEU A 63 2.90 4.06 -0.51
N GLU A 64 3.04 4.20 -1.83
CA GLU A 64 4.00 3.46 -2.66
C GLU A 64 5.44 3.71 -2.18
N ARG A 65 5.78 4.97 -1.90
CA ARG A 65 7.10 5.34 -1.39
C ARG A 65 7.42 4.69 -0.05
N ILE A 66 6.51 4.78 0.93
CA ILE A 66 6.71 4.15 2.24
C ILE A 66 6.76 2.63 2.07
N GLY A 67 5.97 2.09 1.15
CA GLY A 67 5.92 0.68 0.89
C GLY A 67 7.22 0.11 0.34
N ALA A 68 7.81 0.80 -0.65
CA ALA A 68 9.12 0.43 -1.21
C ALA A 68 10.24 0.46 -0.14
N GLU A 69 10.23 1.48 0.73
CA GLU A 69 11.18 1.57 1.85
C GLU A 69 10.98 0.42 2.85
N LEU A 70 9.72 0.11 3.18
CA LEU A 70 9.40 -0.97 4.11
C LEU A 70 9.81 -2.35 3.56
N VAL A 71 9.57 -2.60 2.26
CA VAL A 71 10.02 -3.81 1.58
C VAL A 71 11.55 -3.91 1.64
N SER A 72 12.26 -2.83 1.32
CA SER A 72 13.73 -2.81 1.35
C SER A 72 14.31 -3.10 2.75
N ILE A 73 13.71 -2.53 3.80
CA ILE A 73 14.11 -2.79 5.20
C ILE A 73 13.80 -4.24 5.59
N ARG A 74 12.63 -4.77 5.21
CA ARG A 74 12.22 -6.15 5.47
C ARG A 74 13.13 -7.15 4.78
N GLU A 75 13.48 -6.93 3.52
CA GLU A 75 14.43 -7.75 2.78
C GLU A 75 15.82 -7.72 3.45
N THR A 76 16.27 -6.55 3.90
CA THR A 76 17.54 -6.39 4.63
C THR A 76 17.55 -7.19 5.95
N LEU A 77 16.41 -7.29 6.62
CA LEU A 77 16.21 -8.08 7.84
C LEU A 77 15.97 -9.58 7.57
N GLY A 78 15.88 -10.00 6.30
CA GLY A 78 15.66 -11.40 5.90
C GLY A 78 14.20 -11.84 5.93
N PHE A 79 13.23 -10.91 5.95
CA PHE A 79 11.82 -11.23 5.77
C PHE A 79 11.53 -11.43 4.28
N SER A 80 11.10 -12.64 3.90
CA SER A 80 10.64 -12.94 2.53
C SER A 80 9.17 -12.57 2.31
N ASP A 81 8.43 -12.31 3.38
CA ASP A 81 7.00 -12.01 3.33
C ASP A 81 6.73 -10.50 3.21
N LEU A 82 5.78 -10.16 2.35
CA LEU A 82 5.23 -8.82 2.26
C LEU A 82 4.45 -8.47 3.54
N PHE A 83 4.27 -7.19 3.79
CA PHE A 83 3.46 -6.75 4.93
C PHE A 83 2.00 -7.13 4.70
N ALA A 84 1.31 -7.71 5.68
CA ALA A 84 -0.04 -8.24 5.49
C ALA A 84 -1.02 -7.24 4.84
N PRO A 85 -1.03 -5.94 5.20
CA PRO A 85 -1.84 -4.92 4.51
C PRO A 85 -1.44 -4.70 3.04
N MET A 86 -0.15 -4.79 2.70
CA MET A 86 0.32 -4.74 1.30
C MET A 86 -0.16 -5.93 0.51
N GLN A 87 -0.05 -7.14 1.07
CA GLN A 87 -0.52 -8.35 0.41
C GLN A 87 -2.01 -8.25 0.12
N ARG A 88 -2.81 -7.84 1.10
CA ARG A 88 -4.25 -7.63 0.89
C ARG A 88 -4.54 -6.60 -0.19
N LEU A 89 -3.81 -5.49 -0.22
CA LEU A 89 -3.97 -4.50 -1.27
C LEU A 89 -3.67 -5.09 -2.65
N ILE A 90 -2.60 -5.88 -2.79
CA ILE A 90 -2.22 -6.54 -4.05
C ILE A 90 -3.27 -7.58 -4.46
N GLU A 91 -3.79 -8.37 -3.52
CA GLU A 91 -4.87 -9.33 -3.79
C GLU A 91 -6.11 -8.64 -4.37
N LEU A 92 -6.53 -7.51 -3.78
CA LEU A 92 -7.66 -6.72 -4.27
C LEU A 92 -7.37 -6.06 -5.63
N GLN A 93 -6.13 -5.61 -5.85
CA GLN A 93 -5.67 -5.13 -7.17
C GLN A 93 -5.71 -6.24 -8.23
N SER A 94 -5.38 -7.47 -7.83
CA SER A 94 -5.36 -8.63 -8.71
C SER A 94 -6.75 -9.22 -8.94
N GLU A 95 -7.71 -8.97 -8.05
CA GLU A 95 -9.12 -9.35 -8.19
C GLU A 95 -9.79 -8.54 -9.31
N SER A 96 -9.49 -8.86 -10.58
CA SER A 96 -10.06 -8.23 -11.79
C SER A 96 -11.01 -9.19 -12.50
N GLY A 97 -12.22 -8.73 -12.85
CA GLY A 97 -13.19 -9.55 -13.58
C GLY A 97 -14.46 -8.80 -13.97
N PRO A 98 -15.35 -9.41 -14.78
CA PRO A 98 -16.56 -8.76 -15.29
C PRO A 98 -17.62 -8.40 -14.23
N ASN A 99 -17.47 -8.90 -12.99
CA ASN A 99 -18.34 -8.59 -11.85
C ASN A 99 -17.60 -7.85 -10.72
N ARG A 100 -16.52 -7.13 -11.08
CA ARG A 100 -15.66 -6.45 -10.11
C ARG A 100 -16.44 -5.38 -9.35
N LEU A 101 -16.27 -5.37 -8.03
CA LEU A 101 -16.71 -4.26 -7.21
C LEU A 101 -15.86 -3.03 -7.56
N GLY A 102 -16.51 -1.87 -7.73
CA GLY A 102 -15.78 -0.63 -8.03
C GLY A 102 -14.73 -0.32 -6.95
N GLU A 103 -13.67 0.40 -7.35
CA GLU A 103 -12.59 0.86 -6.45
C GLU A 103 -13.07 1.35 -5.06
N PRO A 104 -14.11 2.19 -4.92
CA PRO A 104 -14.56 2.65 -3.60
C PRO A 104 -15.09 1.51 -2.71
N ARG A 105 -15.70 0.47 -3.27
CA ARG A 105 -16.19 -0.68 -2.49
C ARG A 105 -15.06 -1.58 -2.03
N LEU A 106 -14.06 -1.82 -2.89
CA LEU A 106 -12.84 -2.54 -2.51
C LEU A 106 -12.07 -1.76 -1.44
N ALA A 107 -11.97 -0.45 -1.60
CA ALA A 107 -11.35 0.44 -0.63
C ALA A 107 -12.05 0.37 0.73
N GLN A 108 -13.39 0.44 0.72
CA GLN A 108 -14.19 0.36 1.94
C GLN A 108 -14.03 -0.99 2.64
N LYS A 109 -14.00 -2.09 1.89
CA LYS A 109 -13.78 -3.43 2.43
C LYS A 109 -12.42 -3.56 3.11
N LEU A 110 -11.35 -3.11 2.45
CA LEU A 110 -10.01 -3.15 3.05
C LEU A 110 -9.91 -2.20 4.25
N LEU A 111 -10.54 -1.03 4.19
CA LEU A 111 -10.58 -0.09 5.30
C LEU A 111 -11.28 -0.70 6.52
N ASP A 112 -12.39 -1.40 6.32
CA ASP A 112 -13.11 -2.13 7.37
C ASP A 112 -12.23 -3.23 7.98
N GLU A 113 -11.54 -4.05 7.15
CA GLU A 113 -10.59 -5.07 7.63
C GLU A 113 -9.40 -4.49 8.44
N LEU A 114 -9.00 -3.24 8.19
CA LEU A 114 -7.88 -2.59 8.87
C LEU A 114 -8.28 -1.77 10.10
N THR A 115 -9.57 -1.41 10.23
CA THR A 115 -10.07 -0.53 11.30
C THR A 115 -11.11 -1.17 12.21
N GLY A 116 -11.67 -2.33 11.82
CA GLY A 116 -12.54 -3.17 12.63
C GLY A 116 -11.77 -4.11 13.55
#